data_AF-A0A545TZ51-F1
#
_entry.id   AF-A0A545TZ51-F1
#
_cell.length_a   1.000
_cell.length_b   1.000
_cell.length_c   1.000
_cell.angle_alpha   90.00
_cell.angle_beta   90.00
_cell.angle_gamma   90.00
#
_symmetry.space_group_name_H-M   'P 1'
#
loop_
_entity.id
_entity.type
_entity.pdbx_description
1 polymer ?
#
loop_
_entity_poly.entity_id
_entity_poly.type
_entity_poly.pdbx_seq_one_letter_code
_entity_poly.pdbx_strand_id
1 'polypeptide(L)'
;MKPIYDGQTLLRRQVRSSGSAQAGFLQRKCGCGGHTPMGGPCGRCKSGGGNKSGGTAVAAAQGTVDDRFHSQRQLAENNSRMPAPAGRIELARQAVNFEEDPVHRPLIDNYRRATGQPADGVNEFGQRIGPTDAELKYSGILGRVGVAPRWLPPVINRHNAAEAYFNSTPLIDPPGGLTTQFLNEREIEDNFDVEAAIPRPAVQTRNERGRTYCWFDRGVSVTGRTTMDIFSAGPWNFQITGAQADTRFASASCTGRSGPTVIHVDGSPNDRALEEFIRLGELEHENDSERAFLNTIAAYARNVNNLVGDTVYTRVSGADPAGCAANLARLENRDLLTDFVLQLNAATDRRHAGGRHTSSITGLVVNRDCSTVTVTMDAGTL
;
A
#
# COMPACT_ATOMS: atom_id res chain seq x y z
N MET A 1 -80.57 -35.26 -22.96
CA MET A 1 -80.02 -35.27 -21.59
C MET A 1 -78.89 -34.24 -21.51
N LYS A 2 -79.08 -33.15 -20.76
CA LYS A 2 -78.03 -32.19 -20.39
C LYS A 2 -77.42 -32.62 -19.06
N PRO A 3 -76.15 -32.28 -18.80
CA PRO A 3 -75.89 -31.45 -17.62
C PRO A 3 -74.90 -30.30 -17.86
N ILE A 4 -75.38 -29.10 -17.52
CA ILE A 4 -74.81 -28.14 -16.55
C ILE A 4 -73.29 -28.20 -16.31
N TYR A 5 -72.59 -27.14 -16.72
CA TYR A 5 -71.40 -26.64 -16.01
C TYR A 5 -71.62 -25.17 -15.65
N ASP A 6 -71.57 -24.92 -14.35
CA ASP A 6 -71.64 -23.61 -13.71
C ASP A 6 -70.24 -23.00 -13.65
N GLY A 7 -70.19 -21.67 -13.72
CA GLY A 7 -68.96 -20.91 -13.95
C GLY A 7 -68.03 -20.80 -12.75
N GLN A 8 -66.80 -20.34 -13.01
CA GLN A 8 -66.13 -19.41 -12.11
C GLN A 8 -65.06 -18.57 -12.82
N THR A 9 -65.12 -17.29 -12.50
CA THR A 9 -64.39 -16.12 -12.95
C THR A 9 -62.88 -16.20 -12.65
N LEU A 10 -62.04 -16.09 -13.69
CA LEU A 10 -60.61 -15.83 -13.53
C LEU A 10 -60.34 -14.31 -13.57
N LEU A 11 -60.06 -13.74 -12.41
CA LEU A 11 -59.51 -12.39 -12.25
C LEU A 11 -58.06 -12.37 -12.77
N ARG A 12 -57.87 -11.68 -13.91
CA ARG A 12 -56.55 -11.25 -14.41
C ARG A 12 -55.90 -10.29 -13.40
N ARG A 13 -54.78 -10.70 -12.80
CA ARG A 13 -53.85 -9.77 -12.14
C ARG A 13 -52.80 -9.33 -13.16
N GLN A 14 -52.90 -8.08 -13.62
CA GLN A 14 -51.84 -7.38 -14.35
C GLN A 14 -50.64 -7.18 -13.42
N VAL A 15 -49.49 -7.76 -13.78
CA VAL A 15 -48.20 -7.33 -13.26
C VAL A 15 -47.76 -6.17 -14.13
N ARG A 16 -47.77 -4.95 -13.57
CA ARG A 16 -47.15 -3.78 -14.18
C ARG A 16 -45.64 -3.88 -13.98
N SER A 17 -44.90 -4.08 -15.06
CA SER A 17 -43.46 -3.84 -15.14
C SER A 17 -43.23 -2.36 -15.42
N SER A 18 -42.65 -1.64 -14.47
CA SER A 18 -42.15 -0.27 -14.69
C SER A 18 -41.03 0.01 -13.70
N GLY A 19 -39.81 0.19 -14.22
CA GLY A 19 -38.62 0.53 -13.45
C GLY A 19 -37.37 0.46 -14.31
N SER A 20 -37.20 1.43 -15.20
CA SER A 20 -36.02 1.67 -16.02
C SER A 20 -34.77 1.85 -15.17
N ALA A 21 -33.74 1.04 -15.41
CA ALA A 21 -32.40 1.26 -14.89
C ALA A 21 -31.82 2.56 -15.47
N GLN A 22 -31.64 3.58 -14.63
CA GLN A 22 -30.79 4.72 -14.96
C GLN A 22 -29.34 4.29 -14.73
N ALA A 23 -28.58 4.24 -15.83
CA ALA A 23 -27.13 4.08 -15.79
C ALA A 23 -26.51 5.22 -14.96
N GLY A 24 -25.85 4.89 -13.86
CA GLY A 24 -25.07 5.82 -13.05
C GLY A 24 -23.87 6.33 -13.86
N PHE A 25 -23.91 7.60 -14.26
CA PHE A 25 -22.79 8.26 -14.90
C PHE A 25 -21.66 8.51 -13.88
N LEU A 26 -20.47 8.00 -14.18
CA LEU A 26 -19.22 8.27 -13.46
C LEU A 26 -18.97 9.80 -13.34
N GLN A 27 -19.00 10.31 -12.11
CA GLN A 27 -18.65 11.71 -11.82
C GLN A 27 -17.13 11.87 -11.77
N ARG A 28 -16.57 12.79 -12.56
CA ARG A 28 -15.12 13.10 -12.56
C ARG A 28 -14.79 13.96 -11.33
N LYS A 29 -13.85 13.53 -10.48
CA LYS A 29 -13.31 14.35 -9.38
C LYS A 29 -12.46 15.50 -9.96
N CYS A 30 -12.57 16.69 -9.38
CA CYS A 30 -11.72 17.84 -9.74
C CYS A 30 -10.34 17.73 -9.08
N GLY A 31 -9.27 18.23 -9.72
CA GLY A 31 -7.92 18.26 -9.15
C GLY A 31 -7.78 19.05 -7.83
N CYS A 32 -8.82 19.79 -7.43
CA CYS A 32 -8.95 20.48 -6.14
C CYS A 32 -9.46 19.58 -4.99
N GLY A 33 -9.77 18.31 -5.27
CA GLY A 33 -10.45 17.37 -4.34
C GLY A 33 -11.97 17.58 -4.21
N GLY A 34 -12.56 18.55 -4.93
CA GLY A 34 -14.00 18.83 -4.91
C GLY A 34 -14.79 18.09 -6.00
N HIS A 35 -16.10 17.96 -5.82
CA HIS A 35 -17.01 17.39 -6.83
C HIS A 35 -17.53 18.49 -7.76
N THR A 36 -17.59 18.21 -9.07
CA THR A 36 -18.12 19.16 -10.06
C THR A 36 -19.57 18.80 -10.41
N PRO A 37 -20.54 19.72 -10.26
CA PRO A 37 -21.79 19.58 -11.00
C PRO A 37 -21.51 19.72 -12.50
N MET A 38 -22.18 18.89 -13.30
CA MET A 38 -21.93 18.66 -14.72
C MET A 38 -21.52 19.94 -15.49
N GLY A 39 -20.26 19.98 -15.96
CA GLY A 39 -19.80 20.94 -16.97
C GLY A 39 -19.11 22.22 -16.48
N GLY A 40 -18.74 22.35 -15.20
CA GLY A 40 -18.02 23.55 -14.71
C GLY A 40 -16.92 23.28 -13.67
N PRO A 41 -16.00 24.26 -13.44
CA PRO A 41 -14.97 24.13 -12.40
C PRO A 41 -15.59 24.02 -11.00
N CYS A 42 -14.96 23.22 -10.12
CA CYS A 42 -15.40 23.04 -8.73
C CYS A 42 -15.54 24.42 -8.04
N GLY A 43 -16.48 24.56 -7.08
CA GLY A 43 -16.70 25.82 -6.37
C GLY A 43 -15.43 26.42 -5.75
N ARG A 44 -14.49 25.56 -5.32
CA ARG A 44 -13.15 25.94 -4.85
C ARG A 44 -12.21 26.49 -5.93
N CYS A 45 -12.27 25.99 -7.16
CA CYS A 45 -11.48 26.52 -8.29
C CYS A 45 -12.08 27.82 -8.82
N LYS A 46 -13.41 27.97 -8.72
CA LYS A 46 -14.12 29.16 -9.18
C LYS A 46 -13.84 30.40 -8.33
N SER A 47 -13.44 30.21 -7.06
CA SER A 47 -13.16 31.30 -6.12
C SER A 47 -11.69 31.78 -6.10
N GLY A 48 -10.81 31.28 -6.98
CA GLY A 48 -9.45 31.82 -7.14
C GLY A 48 -8.54 31.71 -5.91
N GLY A 49 -8.88 30.87 -4.92
CA GLY A 49 -8.20 30.80 -3.62
C GLY A 49 -6.88 30.04 -3.60
N GLY A 50 -5.97 30.34 -4.52
CA GLY A 50 -4.60 29.82 -4.50
C GLY A 50 -3.69 30.63 -3.57
N ASN A 51 -3.08 29.94 -2.61
CA ASN A 51 -1.88 30.32 -1.83
C ASN A 51 -1.92 31.56 -0.92
N LYS A 52 -2.03 31.30 0.40
CA LYS A 52 -1.27 32.02 1.44
C LYS A 52 -0.77 31.04 2.51
N SER A 53 0.37 30.40 2.26
CA SER A 53 1.17 29.78 3.31
C SER A 53 2.03 30.86 3.97
N GLY A 54 1.57 31.36 5.11
CA GLY A 54 2.32 32.26 5.99
C GLY A 54 3.45 31.51 6.68
N GLY A 55 4.66 32.09 6.61
CA GLY A 55 5.85 31.57 7.27
C GLY A 55 5.79 31.73 8.79
N THR A 56 6.31 30.72 9.48
CA THR A 56 6.62 30.79 10.92
C THR A 56 8.13 30.73 11.06
N ALA A 57 8.70 31.77 11.67
CA ALA A 57 10.12 31.90 11.95
C ALA A 57 10.52 30.95 13.09
N VAL A 58 11.57 30.16 12.88
CA VAL A 58 12.21 29.36 13.94
C VAL A 58 13.53 30.03 14.31
N ALA A 59 13.64 30.39 15.59
CA ALA A 59 14.81 31.03 16.18
C ALA A 59 16.01 30.09 16.20
N ALA A 60 17.18 30.63 15.85
CA ALA A 60 18.46 29.95 15.85
C ALA A 60 18.99 29.76 17.29
N ALA A 61 19.29 28.51 17.65
CA ALA A 61 20.13 28.18 18.80
C ALA A 61 21.54 27.87 18.28
N GLN A 62 22.47 28.81 18.48
CA GLN A 62 23.90 28.61 18.24
C GLN A 62 24.49 27.88 19.45
N GLY A 63 24.88 26.62 19.28
CA GLY A 63 25.75 25.87 20.19
C GLY A 63 27.05 25.52 19.47
N THR A 64 28.18 25.96 20.02
CA THR A 64 29.53 25.86 19.46
C THR A 64 30.07 24.42 19.48
N VAL A 65 30.66 23.99 18.37
CA VAL A 65 31.12 22.61 18.08
C VAL A 65 32.59 22.37 18.49
N ASP A 66 33.27 23.36 19.08
CA ASP A 66 34.74 23.33 19.23
C ASP A 66 35.28 22.50 20.42
N ASP A 67 34.48 22.10 21.40
CA ASP A 67 35.01 21.38 22.59
C ASP A 67 35.11 19.86 22.41
N ARG A 68 34.54 19.27 21.35
CA ARG A 68 34.57 17.80 21.15
C ARG A 68 35.80 17.27 20.41
N PHE A 69 36.58 18.13 19.74
CA PHE A 69 37.76 17.70 18.96
C PHE A 69 39.05 17.64 19.77
N HIS A 70 39.13 18.32 20.93
CA HIS A 70 40.34 18.31 21.74
C HIS A 70 40.48 17.07 22.65
N SER A 71 39.39 16.39 23.00
CA SER A 71 39.46 15.21 23.88
C SER A 71 39.88 13.91 23.16
N GLN A 72 39.67 13.79 21.85
CA GLN A 72 40.08 12.59 21.10
C GLN A 72 41.57 12.59 20.71
N ARG A 73 42.20 13.76 20.59
CA ARG A 73 43.62 13.86 20.22
C ARG A 73 44.55 13.43 21.37
N GLN A 74 44.15 13.68 22.63
CA GLN A 74 44.91 13.23 23.81
C GLN A 74 44.90 11.71 24.03
N LEU A 75 43.88 10.99 23.53
CA LEU A 75 43.86 9.51 23.61
C LEU A 75 44.79 8.85 22.57
N ALA A 76 45.06 9.50 21.44
CA ALA A 76 45.96 8.98 20.41
C ALA A 76 47.45 9.15 20.78
N GLU A 77 47.80 10.22 21.50
CA GLU A 77 49.19 10.49 21.87
C GLU A 77 49.69 9.58 23.01
N ASN A 78 48.82 9.16 23.94
CA ASN A 78 49.21 8.25 25.02
C ASN A 78 49.45 6.80 24.58
N ASN A 79 48.90 6.37 23.43
CA ASN A 79 49.10 5.01 22.90
C ASN A 79 50.39 4.83 22.08
N SER A 80 51.16 5.90 21.86
CA SER A 80 52.34 5.89 20.97
C SER A 80 53.68 5.63 21.70
N ARG A 81 53.67 5.21 22.97
CA ARG A 81 54.88 4.96 23.78
C ARG A 81 55.01 3.52 24.29
N MET A 82 54.73 2.52 23.44
CA MET A 82 55.19 1.15 23.71
C MET A 82 56.54 0.90 23.03
N PRO A 83 57.55 0.39 23.75
CA PRO A 83 58.83 0.01 23.16
C PRO A 83 58.66 -1.19 22.22
N ALA A 84 59.33 -1.13 21.06
CA ALA A 84 59.25 -2.16 20.03
C ALA A 84 59.80 -3.52 20.51
N PRO A 85 59.04 -4.63 20.41
CA PRO A 85 59.62 -5.95 20.58
C PRO A 85 60.49 -6.29 19.34
N ALA A 86 61.75 -6.61 19.61
CA ALA A 86 62.67 -7.15 18.62
C ALA A 86 62.22 -8.55 18.19
N GLY A 87 61.63 -8.64 17.01
CA GLY A 87 61.25 -9.90 16.37
C GLY A 87 60.58 -9.64 15.04
N ARG A 88 61.31 -9.80 13.94
CA ARG A 88 60.78 -9.65 12.58
C ARG A 88 59.89 -10.87 12.28
N ILE A 89 58.60 -10.77 12.59
CA ILE A 89 57.59 -11.72 12.14
C ILE A 89 57.39 -11.46 10.64
N GLU A 90 57.91 -12.35 9.79
CA GLU A 90 57.46 -12.42 8.40
C GLU A 90 56.01 -12.88 8.41
N LEU A 91 55.08 -11.95 8.18
CA LEU A 91 53.70 -12.25 7.87
C LEU A 91 53.68 -13.01 6.55
N ALA A 92 53.62 -14.35 6.63
CA ALA A 92 53.23 -15.15 5.49
C ALA A 92 51.90 -14.59 4.97
N ARG A 93 51.83 -14.24 3.68
CA ARG A 93 50.56 -13.88 3.03
C ARG A 93 49.66 -15.09 3.14
N GLN A 94 48.82 -15.10 4.16
CA GLN A 94 47.69 -15.99 4.22
C GLN A 94 46.87 -15.67 2.97
N ALA A 95 46.72 -16.65 2.08
CA ALA A 95 45.73 -16.59 1.03
C ALA A 95 44.38 -16.54 1.74
N VAL A 96 43.93 -15.33 2.09
CA VAL A 96 42.60 -15.12 2.59
C VAL A 96 41.71 -15.42 1.40
N ASN A 97 41.14 -16.62 1.39
CA ASN A 97 39.91 -16.85 0.64
C ASN A 97 38.93 -15.83 1.22
N PHE A 98 38.71 -14.74 0.50
CA PHE A 98 37.64 -13.81 0.81
C PHE A 98 36.35 -14.60 0.57
N GLU A 99 35.92 -15.36 1.58
CA GLU A 99 34.56 -15.87 1.62
C GLU A 99 33.64 -14.68 1.34
N GLU A 100 32.77 -14.87 0.34
CA GLU A 100 31.84 -13.86 -0.12
C GLU A 100 31.10 -13.28 1.08
N ASP A 101 31.23 -11.97 1.28
CA ASP A 101 30.59 -11.25 2.37
C ASP A 101 29.06 -11.43 2.26
N PRO A 102 28.44 -12.26 3.12
CA PRO A 102 27.05 -12.63 2.94
C PRO A 102 26.10 -11.47 3.23
N VAL A 103 26.59 -10.43 3.93
CA VAL A 103 25.81 -9.22 4.23
C VAL A 103 25.74 -8.32 3.01
N HIS A 104 26.84 -8.19 2.26
CA HIS A 104 26.89 -7.29 1.10
C HIS A 104 26.52 -7.97 -0.21
N ARG A 105 26.55 -9.31 -0.28
CA ARG A 105 26.23 -10.06 -1.50
C ARG A 105 24.87 -9.68 -2.11
N PRO A 106 23.75 -9.60 -1.35
CA PRO A 106 22.47 -9.18 -1.93
C PRO A 106 22.48 -7.75 -2.47
N LEU A 107 23.24 -6.84 -1.83
CA LEU A 107 23.36 -5.44 -2.25
C LEU A 107 24.21 -5.30 -3.52
N ILE A 108 25.32 -6.04 -3.60
CA ILE A 108 26.21 -6.11 -4.77
C ILE A 108 25.46 -6.70 -5.96
N ASP A 109 24.77 -7.83 -5.75
CA ASP A 109 23.96 -8.46 -6.79
C ASP A 109 22.85 -7.54 -7.28
N ASN A 110 22.21 -6.80 -6.37
CA ASN A 110 21.18 -5.84 -6.73
C ASN A 110 21.76 -4.66 -7.53
N TYR A 111 22.91 -4.12 -7.11
CA TYR A 111 23.62 -3.09 -7.86
C TYR A 111 23.99 -3.56 -9.27
N ARG A 112 24.53 -4.78 -9.40
CA ARG A 112 24.94 -5.33 -10.69
C ARG A 112 23.76 -5.58 -11.60
N ARG A 113 22.67 -6.17 -11.10
CA ARG A 113 21.41 -6.29 -11.85
C ARG A 113 20.86 -4.95 -12.29
N ALA A 114 20.82 -3.96 -11.39
CA ALA A 114 20.31 -2.62 -11.67
C ALA A 114 21.15 -1.90 -12.75
N THR A 115 22.46 -2.13 -12.77
CA THR A 115 23.39 -1.49 -13.72
C THR A 115 23.68 -2.34 -14.96
N GLY A 116 22.99 -3.48 -15.13
CA GLY A 116 23.20 -4.39 -16.26
C GLY A 116 24.58 -5.06 -16.29
N GLN A 117 25.24 -5.18 -15.13
CA GLN A 117 26.54 -5.83 -15.00
C GLN A 117 26.39 -7.33 -14.73
N PRO A 118 27.33 -8.18 -15.19
CA PRO A 118 27.40 -9.60 -14.83
C PRO A 118 27.48 -9.79 -13.32
N ALA A 119 26.95 -10.90 -12.80
CA ALA A 119 26.86 -11.16 -11.36
C ALA A 119 28.23 -11.16 -10.65
N ASP A 120 29.28 -11.62 -11.34
CA ASP A 120 30.67 -11.66 -10.89
C ASP A 120 31.49 -10.41 -11.28
N GLY A 121 30.88 -9.46 -11.99
CA GLY A 121 31.54 -8.24 -12.43
C GLY A 121 32.63 -8.49 -13.48
N VAL A 122 32.60 -9.64 -14.15
CA VAL A 122 33.45 -9.95 -15.30
C VAL A 122 32.59 -10.45 -16.47
N ASN A 123 33.04 -10.24 -17.70
CA ASN A 123 32.35 -10.81 -18.87
C ASN A 123 32.70 -12.28 -19.10
N GLU A 124 32.16 -12.86 -20.15
CA GLU A 124 32.44 -14.23 -20.59
C GLU A 124 33.92 -14.52 -20.89
N PHE A 125 34.75 -13.48 -21.03
CA PHE A 125 36.21 -13.57 -21.24
C PHE A 125 37.01 -13.36 -19.94
N GLY A 126 36.35 -13.25 -18.79
CA GLY A 126 36.98 -12.95 -17.50
C GLY A 126 37.50 -11.52 -17.39
N GLN A 127 37.12 -10.62 -18.31
CA GLN A 127 37.50 -9.22 -18.24
C GLN A 127 36.55 -8.47 -17.31
N ARG A 128 37.11 -7.69 -16.41
CA ARG A 128 36.36 -6.88 -15.46
C ARG A 128 35.40 -5.92 -16.17
N ILE A 129 34.11 -6.01 -15.85
CA ILE A 129 33.05 -5.08 -16.22
C ILE A 129 32.56 -4.38 -14.95
N GLY A 130 32.95 -3.11 -14.80
CA GLY A 130 32.50 -2.26 -13.69
C GLY A 130 33.33 -2.42 -12.40
N PRO A 131 32.82 -1.92 -11.26
CA PRO A 131 33.48 -2.04 -9.97
C PRO A 131 33.47 -3.48 -9.42
N THR A 132 34.55 -3.87 -8.77
CA THR A 132 34.67 -5.10 -7.97
C THR A 132 33.73 -5.06 -6.77
N ASP A 133 33.42 -6.24 -6.20
CA ASP A 133 32.62 -6.39 -4.98
C ASP A 133 33.16 -5.52 -3.84
N ALA A 134 34.49 -5.44 -3.70
CA ALA A 134 35.15 -4.59 -2.72
C ALA A 134 34.94 -3.10 -3.02
N GLU A 135 35.10 -2.65 -4.27
CA GLU A 135 34.83 -1.26 -4.63
C GLU A 135 33.36 -0.90 -4.41
N LEU A 136 32.42 -1.80 -4.68
CA LEU A 136 31.00 -1.59 -4.38
C LEU A 136 30.77 -1.46 -2.86
N LYS A 137 31.31 -2.41 -2.09
CA LYS A 137 31.21 -2.43 -0.62
C LYS A 137 31.76 -1.16 0.02
N TYR A 138 32.90 -0.65 -0.44
CA TYR A 138 33.61 0.46 0.22
C TYR A 138 33.42 1.84 -0.44
N SER A 139 32.81 1.93 -1.61
CA SER A 139 32.56 3.22 -2.29
C SER A 139 31.37 4.01 -1.72
N GLY A 140 30.56 3.40 -0.85
CA GLY A 140 29.29 3.96 -0.41
C GLY A 140 28.22 4.02 -1.50
N ILE A 141 28.51 3.50 -2.71
CA ILE A 141 27.56 3.49 -3.83
C ILE A 141 26.36 2.58 -3.54
N LEU A 142 26.58 1.50 -2.78
CA LEU A 142 25.52 0.60 -2.33
C LEU A 142 24.53 1.30 -1.39
N GLY A 143 24.94 2.34 -0.67
CA GLY A 143 24.05 3.16 0.15
C GLY A 143 23.24 4.18 -0.66
N ARG A 144 23.60 4.41 -1.93
CA ARG A 144 22.87 5.29 -2.85
C ARG A 144 21.83 4.56 -3.68
N VAL A 145 22.04 3.27 -3.93
CA VAL A 145 21.05 2.41 -4.60
C VAL A 145 20.00 2.00 -3.57
N GLY A 146 18.74 2.31 -3.83
CA GLY A 146 17.64 1.90 -2.97
C GLY A 146 17.64 0.37 -2.79
N VAL A 147 17.26 -0.10 -1.60
CA VAL A 147 17.01 -1.52 -1.38
C VAL A 147 15.96 -1.98 -2.39
N ALA A 148 16.10 -3.20 -2.90
CA ALA A 148 15.12 -3.77 -3.83
C ALA A 148 13.71 -3.64 -3.23
N PRO A 149 12.72 -3.18 -4.02
CA PRO A 149 11.34 -3.13 -3.58
C PRO A 149 10.92 -4.49 -3.03
N ARG A 150 10.25 -4.48 -1.88
CA ARG A 150 9.90 -5.70 -1.17
C ARG A 150 8.42 -5.71 -0.81
N TRP A 151 7.73 -6.77 -1.19
CA TRP A 151 6.44 -7.09 -0.62
C TRP A 151 6.64 -7.85 0.70
N LEU A 152 6.00 -7.39 1.77
CA LEU A 152 6.06 -8.00 3.09
C LEU A 152 4.84 -8.91 3.29
N PRO A 153 4.96 -9.96 4.13
CA PRO A 153 3.81 -10.77 4.51
C PRO A 153 2.67 -9.90 5.06
N PRO A 154 1.40 -10.27 4.81
CA PRO A 154 0.27 -9.49 5.27
C PRO A 154 0.16 -9.53 6.79
N VAL A 155 -0.35 -8.45 7.37
CA VAL A 155 -0.75 -8.43 8.78
C VAL A 155 -2.18 -8.92 8.87
N ILE A 156 -2.41 -10.00 9.60
CA ILE A 156 -3.76 -10.51 9.84
C ILE A 156 -4.26 -9.94 11.16
N ASN A 157 -5.22 -9.02 11.09
CA ASN A 157 -5.98 -8.63 12.25
C ASN A 157 -7.22 -9.50 12.33
N ARG A 158 -7.39 -10.18 13.46
CA ARG A 158 -8.64 -10.90 13.71
C ARG A 158 -9.61 -9.97 14.40
N HIS A 159 -10.59 -9.51 13.63
CA HIS A 159 -11.69 -8.72 14.16
C HIS A 159 -12.82 -9.63 14.58
N ASN A 160 -13.57 -9.16 15.55
CA ASN A 160 -14.86 -9.73 15.82
C ASN A 160 -15.82 -9.34 14.68
N ALA A 161 -16.34 -10.33 13.94
CA ALA A 161 -17.18 -10.14 12.75
C ALA A 161 -18.29 -9.11 12.93
N ALA A 162 -18.92 -9.18 14.09
CA ALA A 162 -20.07 -8.35 14.36
C ALA A 162 -19.70 -6.94 14.87
N GLU A 163 -18.45 -6.68 15.28
CA GLU A 163 -17.99 -5.29 15.50
C GLU A 163 -17.98 -4.52 14.18
N ALA A 164 -17.46 -5.12 13.10
CA ALA A 164 -17.48 -4.52 11.76
C ALA A 164 -18.92 -4.39 11.22
N TYR A 165 -19.78 -5.39 11.43
CA TYR A 165 -21.18 -5.36 10.97
C TYR A 165 -22.05 -4.33 11.71
N PHE A 166 -21.86 -4.15 13.03
CA PHE A 166 -22.71 -3.26 13.84
C PHE A 166 -22.20 -1.82 13.95
N ASN A 167 -20.89 -1.59 13.84
CA ASN A 167 -20.34 -0.23 13.84
C ASN A 167 -20.28 0.39 12.44
N SER A 168 -20.42 -0.40 11.36
CA SER A 168 -20.63 0.15 10.03
C SER A 168 -22.08 0.64 9.86
N THR A 169 -22.21 1.94 9.57
CA THR A 169 -23.39 2.50 8.88
C THR A 169 -23.63 1.64 7.63
N PRO A 170 -24.89 1.39 7.21
CA PRO A 170 -25.28 0.23 6.41
C PRO A 170 -24.29 -0.07 5.28
N LEU A 171 -23.77 -1.30 5.24
CA LEU A 171 -23.06 -1.91 4.12
C LEU A 171 -24.00 -2.09 2.91
N ILE A 172 -24.71 -1.03 2.52
CA ILE A 172 -25.48 -0.93 1.27
C ILE A 172 -24.61 -0.33 0.15
N ASP A 173 -23.38 0.08 0.48
CA ASP A 173 -22.26 0.29 -0.46
C ASP A 173 -20.96 0.09 0.33
N PRO A 174 -20.37 -1.12 0.44
CA PRO A 174 -19.09 -1.30 1.13
C PRO A 174 -17.99 -0.49 0.42
N PRO A 175 -17.40 0.57 1.03
CA PRO A 175 -16.22 1.19 0.48
C PRO A 175 -15.02 0.39 0.99
N GLY A 176 -14.39 -0.40 0.12
CA GLY A 176 -13.14 -1.11 0.42
C GLY A 176 -13.35 -2.50 1.03
N GLY A 177 -12.66 -3.50 0.48
CA GLY A 177 -12.62 -4.84 1.06
C GLY A 177 -11.97 -4.86 2.45
N LEU A 178 -11.99 -6.02 3.11
CA LEU A 178 -11.31 -6.27 4.39
C LEU A 178 -9.77 -6.28 4.27
N THR A 179 -9.24 -5.94 3.09
CA THR A 179 -7.83 -5.86 2.80
C THR A 179 -7.46 -4.41 2.51
N THR A 180 -6.67 -3.82 3.40
CA THR A 180 -6.11 -2.47 3.27
C THR A 180 -4.68 -2.54 2.76
N GLN A 181 -4.34 -1.76 1.72
CA GLN A 181 -2.99 -1.74 1.14
C GLN A 181 -2.13 -0.65 1.77
N PHE A 182 -0.85 -0.96 1.98
CA PHE A 182 0.13 -0.01 2.50
C PHE A 182 1.38 0.05 1.62
N LEU A 183 1.92 1.25 1.42
CA LEU A 183 3.26 1.49 0.88
C LEU A 183 4.06 2.32 1.89
N ASN A 184 5.27 1.88 2.24
CA ASN A 184 6.12 2.54 3.23
C ASN A 184 5.35 2.92 4.52
N GLU A 185 4.59 1.96 5.04
CA GLU A 185 3.74 2.10 6.25
C GLU A 185 2.57 3.07 6.13
N ARG A 186 2.34 3.66 4.95
CA ARG A 186 1.21 4.54 4.65
C ARG A 186 0.10 3.78 3.93
N GLU A 187 -1.12 3.92 4.42
CA GLU A 187 -2.34 3.41 3.78
C GLU A 187 -2.60 4.12 2.44
N ILE A 188 -3.07 3.36 1.44
CA ILE A 188 -3.29 3.86 0.09
C ILE A 188 -4.78 3.86 -0.24
N GLU A 189 -5.37 5.05 -0.30
CA GLU A 189 -6.77 5.23 -0.74
C GLU A 189 -6.86 5.73 -2.18
N ASP A 190 -5.87 6.51 -2.62
CA ASP A 190 -5.84 7.06 -3.97
C ASP A 190 -4.42 7.27 -4.53
N ASN A 191 -4.34 7.87 -5.73
CA ASN A 191 -3.07 8.14 -6.40
C ASN A 191 -2.19 9.14 -5.65
N PHE A 192 -2.78 10.10 -4.92
CA PHE A 192 -2.01 11.05 -4.13
C PHE A 192 -1.30 10.36 -2.96
N ASP A 193 -1.93 9.36 -2.36
CA ASP A 193 -1.28 8.56 -1.31
C ASP A 193 -0.08 7.78 -1.84
N VAL A 194 -0.18 7.20 -3.04
CA VAL A 194 0.94 6.51 -3.69
C VAL A 194 2.11 7.47 -3.92
N GLU A 195 1.83 8.65 -4.49
CA GLU A 195 2.88 9.64 -4.74
C GLU A 195 3.50 10.18 -3.45
N ALA A 196 2.70 10.33 -2.39
CA ALA A 196 3.19 10.79 -1.10
C ALA A 196 4.00 9.70 -0.37
N ALA A 197 3.63 8.43 -0.52
CA ALA A 197 4.37 7.29 0.02
C ALA A 197 5.72 7.06 -0.68
N ILE A 198 5.82 7.47 -1.95
CA ILE A 198 7.01 7.26 -2.79
C ILE A 198 7.49 8.62 -3.35
N PRO A 199 8.08 9.47 -2.50
CA PRO A 199 8.53 10.79 -2.94
C PRO A 199 9.61 10.65 -4.01
N ARG A 200 9.46 11.43 -5.09
CA ARG A 200 10.42 11.46 -6.19
C ARG A 200 11.80 11.91 -5.68
N PRO A 201 12.90 11.21 -6.03
CA PRO A 201 14.24 11.71 -5.74
C PRO A 201 14.55 13.03 -6.43
N ALA A 202 15.52 13.77 -5.89
CA ALA A 202 15.91 15.05 -6.47
C ALA A 202 16.71 14.81 -7.76
N VAL A 203 16.39 15.59 -8.79
CA VAL A 203 17.13 15.56 -10.05
C VAL A 203 18.37 16.42 -9.91
N GLN A 204 19.53 15.80 -10.13
CA GLN A 204 20.81 16.48 -10.23
C GLN A 204 21.11 16.79 -11.69
N THR A 205 21.84 17.88 -11.94
CA THR A 205 22.21 18.27 -13.31
C THR A 205 23.68 18.68 -13.39
N ARG A 206 24.30 18.45 -14.56
CA ARG A 206 25.62 18.97 -14.91
C ARG A 206 25.68 19.34 -16.38
N ASN A 207 26.26 20.50 -16.66
CA ASN A 207 26.55 20.94 -18.02
C ASN A 207 27.99 20.56 -18.41
N GLU A 208 28.14 19.84 -19.51
CA GLU A 208 29.44 19.44 -20.05
C GLU A 208 29.42 19.58 -21.57
N ARG A 209 30.33 20.41 -22.11
CA ARG A 209 30.52 20.64 -23.55
C ARG A 209 29.22 21.02 -24.30
N GLY A 210 28.42 21.90 -23.69
CA GLY A 210 27.17 22.37 -24.28
C GLY A 210 26.02 21.35 -24.25
N ARG A 211 26.15 20.25 -23.48
CA ARG A 211 25.04 19.33 -23.17
C ARG A 211 24.74 19.34 -21.69
N THR A 212 23.46 19.23 -21.33
CA THR A 212 23.02 19.01 -19.95
C THR A 212 22.84 17.52 -19.71
N TYR A 213 23.35 17.03 -18.60
CA TYR A 213 23.18 15.66 -18.11
C TYR A 213 22.42 15.67 -16.79
N CYS A 214 21.54 14.70 -16.58
CA CYS A 214 20.71 14.58 -15.38
C CYS A 214 20.69 13.15 -14.85
N TRP A 215 20.55 13.01 -13.54
CA TRP A 215 20.43 11.74 -12.83
C TRP A 215 19.69 11.97 -11.51
N PHE A 216 19.27 10.90 -10.84
CA PHE A 216 18.72 10.99 -9.50
C PHE A 216 19.81 10.99 -8.44
N ASP A 217 19.67 11.82 -7.41
CA ASP A 217 20.61 11.92 -6.30
C ASP A 217 20.68 10.64 -5.45
N ARG A 218 19.54 9.96 -5.31
CA ARG A 218 19.36 8.73 -4.54
C ARG A 218 18.33 7.81 -5.17
N GLY A 219 18.41 6.54 -4.83
CA GLY A 219 17.39 5.57 -5.17
C GLY A 219 16.12 5.71 -4.33
N VAL A 220 15.11 4.94 -4.73
CA VAL A 220 13.86 4.75 -4.01
C VAL A 220 13.88 3.34 -3.43
N SER A 221 13.53 3.25 -2.15
CA SER A 221 13.24 2.00 -1.45
C SER A 221 11.76 1.99 -1.13
N VAL A 222 11.05 0.94 -1.52
CA VAL A 222 9.61 0.82 -1.25
C VAL A 222 9.31 -0.54 -0.65
N THR A 223 8.59 -0.54 0.47
CA THR A 223 7.96 -1.74 1.02
C THR A 223 6.47 -1.67 0.78
N GLY A 224 5.89 -2.73 0.22
CA GLY A 224 4.44 -2.93 0.15
C GLY A 224 3.99 -4.01 1.13
N ARG A 225 2.75 -3.92 1.60
CA ARG A 225 2.06 -4.96 2.39
C ARG A 225 0.56 -4.76 2.33
N THR A 226 -0.20 -5.74 2.79
CA THR A 226 -1.58 -5.50 3.22
C THR A 226 -1.79 -5.76 4.70
N THR A 227 -2.89 -5.21 5.19
CA THR A 227 -3.54 -5.64 6.42
C THR A 227 -4.85 -6.31 6.02
N MET A 228 -5.07 -7.54 6.49
CA MET A 228 -6.28 -8.32 6.26
C MET A 228 -7.05 -8.43 7.56
N ASP A 229 -8.26 -7.88 7.57
CA ASP A 229 -9.18 -7.94 8.69
C ASP A 229 -10.05 -9.19 8.54
N ILE A 230 -9.68 -10.26 9.23
CA ILE A 230 -10.41 -11.52 9.18
C ILE A 230 -11.38 -11.59 10.34
N PHE A 231 -12.61 -11.99 10.05
CA PHE A 231 -13.60 -12.26 11.07
C PHE A 231 -13.26 -13.56 11.81
N SER A 232 -13.16 -13.49 13.13
CA SER A 232 -13.02 -14.69 13.97
C SER A 232 -14.25 -15.58 13.83
N ALA A 233 -14.28 -16.75 14.49
CA ALA A 233 -15.49 -17.54 14.71
C ALA A 233 -16.24 -17.08 15.97
N GLY A 234 -17.57 -17.20 15.98
CA GLY A 234 -18.43 -16.83 17.11
C GLY A 234 -18.40 -17.86 18.25
N PRO A 235 -19.23 -17.66 19.29
CA PRO A 235 -20.24 -16.60 19.42
C PRO A 235 -19.65 -15.26 19.86
N TRP A 236 -20.39 -14.18 19.60
CA TRP A 236 -19.98 -12.82 19.95
C TRP A 236 -21.05 -12.06 20.72
N ASN A 237 -20.63 -11.10 21.54
CA ASN A 237 -21.52 -10.22 22.28
C ASN A 237 -21.10 -8.76 22.09
N PHE A 238 -22.06 -7.88 21.82
CA PHE A 238 -21.84 -6.44 21.66
C PHE A 238 -22.88 -5.68 22.42
N GLN A 239 -22.52 -4.48 22.88
CA GLN A 239 -23.48 -3.59 23.52
C GLN A 239 -23.73 -2.41 22.59
N ILE A 240 -24.97 -2.25 22.15
CA ILE A 240 -25.45 -1.07 21.42
C ILE A 240 -26.51 -0.34 22.25
N THR A 241 -26.87 0.87 21.83
CA THR A 241 -28.01 1.58 22.42
C THR A 241 -29.34 0.98 21.93
N GLY A 242 -30.39 1.08 22.74
CA GLY A 242 -31.74 0.67 22.33
C GLY A 242 -32.23 1.40 21.06
N ALA A 243 -31.84 2.67 20.87
CA ALA A 243 -32.18 3.44 19.67
C ALA A 243 -31.49 2.89 18.41
N GLN A 244 -30.23 2.44 18.51
CA GLN A 244 -29.55 1.75 17.42
C GLN A 244 -30.23 0.40 17.12
N ALA A 245 -30.67 -0.33 18.15
CA ALA A 245 -31.35 -1.61 17.99
C ALA A 245 -32.71 -1.44 17.29
N ASP A 246 -33.48 -0.43 17.69
CA ASP A 246 -34.75 -0.05 17.09
C ASP A 246 -34.59 0.29 15.60
N THR A 247 -33.61 1.15 15.29
CA THR A 247 -33.31 1.55 13.91
C THR A 247 -32.89 0.35 13.04
N ARG A 248 -32.08 -0.56 13.59
CA ARG A 248 -31.47 -1.66 12.82
C ARG A 248 -32.42 -2.83 12.62
N PHE A 249 -33.20 -3.20 13.64
CA PHE A 249 -34.02 -4.41 13.62
C PHE A 249 -35.52 -4.15 13.42
N ALA A 250 -35.96 -2.88 13.50
CA ALA A 250 -37.35 -2.46 13.34
C ALA A 250 -38.33 -3.29 14.19
N SER A 251 -37.89 -3.73 15.38
CA SER A 251 -38.69 -4.56 16.28
C SER A 251 -39.48 -3.69 17.24
N ALA A 252 -40.78 -3.97 17.37
CA ALA A 252 -41.65 -3.28 18.33
C ALA A 252 -41.14 -3.36 19.79
N SER A 253 -40.36 -4.39 20.13
CA SER A 253 -39.73 -4.54 21.45
C SER A 253 -38.61 -3.53 21.71
N CYS A 254 -38.01 -2.96 20.67
CA CYS A 254 -36.91 -2.01 20.77
C CYS A 254 -37.37 -0.55 20.67
N THR A 255 -38.59 -0.30 20.18
CA THR A 255 -39.12 1.04 19.95
C THR A 255 -39.17 1.89 21.22
N GLY A 256 -38.54 3.06 21.16
CA GLY A 256 -38.49 4.03 22.26
C GLY A 256 -37.53 3.67 23.41
N ARG A 257 -36.70 2.63 23.24
CA ARG A 257 -35.76 2.20 24.28
C ARG A 257 -34.44 2.99 24.24
N SER A 258 -34.01 3.50 25.39
CA SER A 258 -32.73 4.23 25.54
C SER A 258 -31.64 3.42 26.24
N GLY A 259 -31.99 2.31 26.91
CA GLY A 259 -31.06 1.46 27.64
C GLY A 259 -30.15 0.62 26.74
N PRO A 260 -29.08 0.02 27.31
CA PRO A 260 -28.20 -0.85 26.55
C PRO A 260 -28.93 -2.11 26.07
N THR A 261 -28.55 -2.55 24.87
CA THR A 261 -29.03 -3.76 24.22
C THR A 261 -27.82 -4.59 23.85
N VAL A 262 -27.79 -5.83 24.33
CA VAL A 262 -26.73 -6.77 23.97
C VAL A 262 -27.12 -7.47 22.68
N ILE A 263 -26.30 -7.38 21.64
CA ILE A 263 -26.45 -8.25 20.48
C ILE A 263 -25.60 -9.48 20.71
N HIS A 264 -26.25 -10.62 20.85
CA HIS A 264 -25.62 -11.92 20.77
C HIS A 264 -25.62 -12.37 19.31
N VAL A 265 -24.47 -12.76 18.79
CA VAL A 265 -24.40 -13.36 17.46
C VAL A 265 -23.92 -14.79 17.66
N ASP A 266 -24.83 -15.72 17.41
CA ASP A 266 -24.53 -17.15 17.47
C ASP A 266 -23.65 -17.50 16.28
N GLY A 267 -22.45 -17.98 16.60
CA GLY A 267 -21.59 -18.59 15.60
C GLY A 267 -22.13 -19.95 15.19
N SER A 268 -22.16 -20.23 13.89
CA SER A 268 -22.48 -21.56 13.39
C SER A 268 -21.33 -22.53 13.72
N PRO A 269 -21.56 -23.84 13.91
CA PRO A 269 -20.50 -24.85 13.91
C PRO A 269 -19.62 -24.80 12.64
N ASN A 270 -20.15 -24.22 11.56
CA ASN A 270 -19.44 -23.97 10.31
C ASN A 270 -18.64 -22.65 10.31
N ASP A 271 -18.60 -21.88 11.40
CA ASP A 271 -17.87 -20.61 11.47
C ASP A 271 -16.38 -20.78 11.20
N ARG A 272 -15.79 -21.91 11.58
CA ARG A 272 -14.40 -22.22 11.21
C ARG A 272 -14.24 -22.34 9.69
N ALA A 273 -15.24 -22.87 9.00
CA ALA A 273 -15.25 -22.92 7.54
C ALA A 273 -15.48 -21.54 6.93
N LEU A 274 -16.29 -20.68 7.57
CA LEU A 274 -16.48 -19.29 7.16
C LEU A 274 -15.22 -18.44 7.38
N GLU A 275 -14.56 -18.54 8.54
CA GLU A 275 -13.30 -17.86 8.83
C GLU A 275 -12.24 -18.29 7.81
N GLU A 276 -12.10 -19.60 7.56
CA GLU A 276 -11.18 -20.12 6.54
C GLU A 276 -11.55 -19.61 5.15
N PHE A 277 -12.84 -19.55 4.82
CA PHE A 277 -13.32 -19.03 3.54
C PHE A 277 -12.98 -17.54 3.35
N ILE A 278 -13.25 -16.71 4.36
CA ILE A 278 -12.88 -15.28 4.35
C ILE A 278 -11.37 -15.15 4.23
N ARG A 279 -10.61 -15.93 5.01
CA ARG A 279 -9.14 -15.94 4.95
C ARG A 279 -8.62 -16.26 3.56
N LEU A 280 -9.20 -17.27 2.88
CA LEU A 280 -8.82 -17.62 1.51
C LEU A 280 -9.19 -16.51 0.52
N GLY A 281 -10.34 -15.85 0.71
CA GLY A 281 -10.73 -14.67 -0.06
C GLY A 281 -9.78 -13.50 0.12
N GLU A 282 -9.44 -13.13 1.36
CA GLU A 282 -8.47 -12.05 1.62
C GLU A 282 -7.05 -12.43 1.15
N LEU A 283 -6.69 -13.71 1.16
CA LEU A 283 -5.42 -14.16 0.58
C LEU A 283 -5.40 -13.94 -0.95
N GLU A 284 -6.53 -14.09 -1.65
CA GLU A 284 -6.64 -13.71 -3.06
C GLU A 284 -6.41 -12.20 -3.25
N HIS A 285 -6.91 -11.36 -2.33
CA HIS A 285 -6.69 -9.91 -2.34
C HIS A 285 -5.24 -9.54 -2.14
N GLU A 286 -4.59 -10.21 -1.20
CA GLU A 286 -3.17 -10.05 -0.95
C GLU A 286 -2.37 -10.40 -2.22
N ASN A 287 -2.66 -11.54 -2.85
CA ASN A 287 -1.95 -11.97 -4.06
C ASN A 287 -2.13 -11.01 -5.24
N ASP A 288 -3.34 -10.46 -5.43
CA ASP A 288 -3.60 -9.47 -6.46
C ASP A 288 -2.92 -8.12 -6.15
N SER A 289 -2.87 -7.72 -4.87
CA SER A 289 -2.18 -6.52 -4.41
C SER A 289 -0.65 -6.64 -4.58
N GLU A 290 -0.08 -7.79 -4.23
CA GLU A 290 1.33 -8.11 -4.45
C GLU A 290 1.66 -8.05 -5.94
N ARG A 291 0.81 -8.66 -6.78
CA ARG A 291 1.01 -8.64 -8.23
C ARG A 291 0.96 -7.22 -8.79
N ALA A 292 0.00 -6.40 -8.36
CA ALA A 292 -0.06 -5.00 -8.74
C ALA A 292 1.23 -4.28 -8.34
N PHE A 293 1.70 -4.45 -7.10
CA PHE A 293 2.93 -3.86 -6.60
C PHE A 293 4.16 -4.27 -7.43
N LEU A 294 4.31 -5.56 -7.72
CA LEU A 294 5.45 -6.09 -8.48
C LEU A 294 5.47 -5.60 -9.93
N ASN A 295 4.29 -5.47 -10.55
CA ASN A 295 4.16 -5.01 -11.93
C ASN A 295 4.42 -3.51 -12.07
N THR A 296 4.06 -2.72 -11.05
CA THR A 296 4.09 -1.25 -11.16
C THR A 296 5.15 -0.63 -10.24
N ILE A 297 4.94 -0.65 -8.92
CA ILE A 297 5.78 0.02 -7.94
C ILE A 297 7.21 -0.51 -7.98
N ALA A 298 7.38 -1.83 -8.05
CA ALA A 298 8.71 -2.42 -8.13
C ALA A 298 9.40 -2.09 -9.46
N ALA A 299 8.65 -2.00 -10.56
CA ALA A 299 9.17 -1.57 -11.85
C ALA A 299 9.59 -0.09 -11.84
N TYR A 300 8.77 0.80 -11.29
CA TYR A 300 9.08 2.22 -11.10
C TYR A 300 10.37 2.40 -10.29
N ALA A 301 10.46 1.76 -9.12
CA ALA A 301 11.63 1.87 -8.26
C ALA A 301 12.89 1.32 -8.94
N ARG A 302 12.80 0.22 -9.71
CA ARG A 302 13.93 -0.25 -10.54
C ARG A 302 14.35 0.80 -11.57
N ASN A 303 13.41 1.38 -12.30
CA ASN A 303 13.71 2.40 -13.31
C ASN A 303 14.44 3.60 -12.70
N VAL A 304 13.96 4.09 -11.55
CA VAL A 304 14.60 5.19 -10.82
C VAL A 304 16.00 4.79 -10.33
N ASN A 305 16.12 3.61 -9.71
CA ASN A 305 17.40 3.13 -9.15
C ASN A 305 18.48 2.93 -10.21
N ASN A 306 18.10 2.59 -11.45
CA ASN A 306 19.02 2.47 -12.58
C ASN A 306 19.55 3.84 -13.08
N LEU A 307 18.95 4.94 -12.64
CA LEU A 307 19.31 6.32 -13.03
C LEU A 307 19.96 7.09 -11.87
N VAL A 308 20.44 6.40 -10.83
CA VAL A 308 21.05 7.02 -9.65
C VAL A 308 22.54 7.25 -9.84
N GLY A 309 22.99 8.45 -9.46
CA GLY A 309 24.39 8.82 -9.47
C GLY A 309 24.89 9.31 -10.84
N ASP A 310 26.03 10.00 -10.80
CA ASP A 310 26.62 10.65 -11.97
C ASP A 310 27.62 9.73 -12.67
N THR A 311 27.12 8.83 -13.52
CA THR A 311 27.97 7.95 -14.34
C THR A 311 27.54 8.02 -15.80
N VAL A 312 28.40 7.54 -16.70
CA VAL A 312 28.08 7.49 -18.14
C VAL A 312 26.84 6.62 -18.42
N TYR A 313 26.56 5.63 -17.57
CA TYR A 313 25.45 4.69 -17.75
C TYR A 313 24.14 5.15 -17.12
N THR A 314 24.22 5.97 -16.08
CA THR A 314 23.05 6.42 -15.30
C THR A 314 22.58 7.83 -15.68
N ARG A 315 23.44 8.62 -16.33
CA ARG A 315 23.09 9.97 -16.78
C ARG A 315 22.26 9.96 -18.06
N VAL A 316 21.27 10.83 -18.09
CA VAL A 316 20.42 11.10 -19.25
C VAL A 316 20.79 12.46 -19.81
N SER A 317 20.96 12.60 -21.12
CA SER A 317 21.33 13.88 -21.74
C SER A 317 20.12 14.65 -22.27
N GLY A 318 20.21 15.98 -22.29
CA GLY A 318 19.30 16.90 -22.96
C GLY A 318 20.01 18.14 -23.49
N ALA A 319 19.31 18.91 -24.33
CA ALA A 319 19.81 20.18 -24.85
C ALA A 319 19.92 21.26 -23.76
N ASP A 320 19.05 21.18 -22.75
CA ASP A 320 18.96 22.07 -21.61
C ASP A 320 18.44 21.29 -20.37
N PRO A 321 18.36 21.91 -19.17
CA PRO A 321 17.83 21.24 -17.98
C PRO A 321 16.40 20.72 -18.12
N ALA A 322 15.53 21.40 -18.89
CA ALA A 322 14.13 20.99 -19.04
C ALA A 322 13.99 19.75 -19.92
N GLY A 323 14.66 19.72 -21.08
CA GLY A 323 14.68 18.56 -21.97
C GLY A 323 15.37 17.36 -21.34
N CYS A 324 16.41 17.60 -20.54
CA CYS A 324 17.08 16.56 -19.78
C CYS A 324 16.18 15.96 -18.69
N ALA A 325 15.47 16.80 -17.92
CA ALA A 325 14.50 16.35 -16.93
C ALA A 325 13.31 15.60 -17.57
N ALA A 326 12.85 16.01 -18.74
CA ALA A 326 11.81 15.31 -19.49
C ALA A 326 12.26 13.92 -19.97
N ASN A 327 13.50 13.79 -20.43
CA ASN A 327 14.07 12.49 -20.80
C ASN A 327 14.19 11.57 -19.57
N LEU A 328 14.61 12.11 -18.43
CA LEU A 328 14.67 11.37 -17.17
C LEU A 328 13.26 10.92 -16.72
N ALA A 329 12.26 11.79 -16.82
CA ALA A 329 10.86 11.48 -16.46
C ALA A 329 10.26 10.36 -17.33
N ARG A 330 10.60 10.31 -18.62
CA ARG A 330 10.21 9.20 -19.50
C ARG A 330 10.82 7.87 -19.08
N LEU A 331 12.07 7.88 -18.62
CA LEU A 331 12.78 6.67 -18.25
C LEU A 331 12.36 6.14 -16.88
N GLU A 332 12.04 7.00 -15.90
CA GLU A 332 11.47 6.54 -14.63
C GLU A 332 10.08 5.89 -14.80
N ASN A 333 9.34 6.29 -15.84
CA ASN A 333 7.98 5.83 -16.15
C ASN A 333 7.03 6.02 -14.95
N ARG A 334 6.85 7.27 -14.55
CA ARG A 334 6.08 7.65 -13.35
C ARG A 334 4.60 7.23 -13.41
N ASP A 335 4.04 7.07 -14.61
CA ASP A 335 2.65 6.65 -14.83
C ASP A 335 2.34 5.28 -14.20
N LEU A 336 3.38 4.46 -13.96
CA LEU A 336 3.26 3.21 -13.21
C LEU A 336 2.65 3.40 -11.81
N LEU A 337 2.86 4.55 -11.17
CA LEU A 337 2.25 4.85 -9.86
C LEU A 337 0.72 4.95 -9.97
N THR A 338 0.20 5.53 -11.06
CA THR A 338 -1.23 5.58 -11.34
C THR A 338 -1.76 4.22 -11.76
N ASP A 339 -1.00 3.47 -12.56
CA ASP A 339 -1.37 2.11 -12.95
C ASP A 339 -1.50 1.16 -11.75
N PHE A 340 -0.75 1.40 -10.67
CA PHE A 340 -0.91 0.64 -9.41
C PHE A 340 -2.34 0.76 -8.88
N VAL A 341 -2.85 1.97 -8.74
CA VAL A 341 -4.21 2.24 -8.24
C VAL A 341 -5.26 1.65 -9.20
N LEU A 342 -5.04 1.76 -10.51
CA LEU A 342 -5.93 1.16 -11.50
C LEU A 342 -5.97 -0.36 -11.40
N GLN A 343 -4.82 -1.01 -11.16
CA GLN A 343 -4.76 -2.46 -10.97
C GLN A 343 -5.42 -2.91 -9.66
N LEU A 344 -5.27 -2.14 -8.57
CA LEU A 344 -5.97 -2.40 -7.31
C LEU A 344 -7.49 -2.29 -7.47
N ASN A 345 -7.97 -1.25 -8.16
CA ASN A 345 -9.39 -1.07 -8.46
C ASN A 345 -9.92 -2.21 -9.33
N ALA A 346 -9.19 -2.59 -10.38
CA ALA A 346 -9.59 -3.69 -11.25
C ALA A 346 -9.62 -5.04 -10.51
N ALA A 347 -8.68 -5.29 -9.59
CA ALA A 347 -8.70 -6.47 -8.72
C ALA A 347 -9.94 -6.49 -7.83
N THR A 348 -10.26 -5.34 -7.22
CA THR A 348 -11.46 -5.16 -6.40
C THR A 348 -12.75 -5.40 -7.20
N ASP A 349 -12.86 -4.82 -8.40
CA ASP A 349 -14.03 -5.00 -9.28
C ASP A 349 -14.25 -6.47 -9.69
N ARG A 350 -13.18 -7.20 -10.02
CA ARG A 350 -13.25 -8.63 -10.35
C ARG A 350 -13.81 -9.47 -9.20
N ARG A 351 -13.57 -9.05 -7.94
CA ARG A 351 -14.05 -9.77 -6.74
C ARG A 351 -15.55 -9.59 -6.55
N HIS A 352 -16.03 -8.36 -6.71
CA HIS A 352 -17.43 -8.04 -6.51
C HIS A 352 -18.30 -8.47 -7.71
N ALA A 353 -17.70 -8.68 -8.87
CA ALA A 353 -18.34 -9.30 -10.02
C ALA A 353 -18.54 -10.83 -9.77
N GLY A 354 -19.75 -11.20 -9.34
CA GLY A 354 -20.19 -12.60 -9.31
C GLY A 354 -20.84 -13.07 -8.02
N GLY A 355 -21.05 -12.19 -7.04
CA GLY A 355 -21.76 -12.57 -5.80
C GLY A 355 -21.02 -13.59 -4.93
N ARG A 356 -19.70 -13.75 -5.13
CA ARG A 356 -18.86 -14.81 -4.52
C ARG A 356 -18.85 -14.82 -2.99
N HIS A 357 -19.32 -13.76 -2.35
CA HIS A 357 -19.36 -13.62 -0.91
C HIS A 357 -20.69 -13.01 -0.50
N THR A 358 -21.62 -13.85 -0.01
CA THR A 358 -22.82 -13.36 0.69
C THR A 358 -22.88 -13.97 2.08
N SER A 359 -23.21 -13.16 3.07
CA SER A 359 -23.62 -13.62 4.40
C SER A 359 -25.05 -13.18 4.61
N SER A 360 -25.88 -14.05 5.17
CA SER A 360 -27.27 -13.70 5.45
C SER A 360 -27.61 -13.95 6.91
N ILE A 361 -28.47 -13.09 7.46
CA ILE A 361 -29.11 -13.36 8.75
C ILE A 361 -30.17 -14.43 8.50
N THR A 362 -29.98 -15.62 9.08
CA THR A 362 -30.92 -16.75 8.99
C THR A 362 -31.82 -16.87 10.21
N GLY A 363 -31.44 -16.24 11.32
CA GLY A 363 -32.23 -16.17 12.54
C GLY A 363 -32.14 -14.81 13.22
N LEU A 364 -33.27 -14.31 13.71
CA LEU A 364 -33.34 -13.11 14.52
C LEU A 364 -34.33 -13.32 15.67
N VAL A 365 -33.83 -13.28 16.90
CA VAL A 365 -34.64 -13.38 18.12
C VAL A 365 -34.40 -12.12 18.95
N VAL A 366 -35.41 -11.25 19.02
CA VAL A 366 -35.39 -10.07 19.89
C VAL A 366 -36.10 -10.43 21.19
N ASN A 367 -35.39 -10.32 22.33
CA ASN A 367 -36.03 -10.53 23.63
C ASN A 367 -37.14 -9.48 23.84
N ARG A 368 -38.16 -9.84 24.61
CA ARG A 368 -39.37 -9.04 24.86
C ARG A 368 -39.07 -7.62 25.30
N ASP A 369 -38.04 -7.44 26.12
CA ASP A 369 -37.61 -6.14 26.64
C ASP A 369 -36.48 -5.50 25.81
N CYS A 370 -36.12 -6.09 24.67
CA CYS A 370 -34.97 -5.73 23.83
C CYS A 370 -33.63 -5.67 24.59
N SER A 371 -33.50 -6.27 25.77
CA SER A 371 -32.21 -6.35 26.50
C SER A 371 -31.17 -7.17 25.74
N THR A 372 -31.66 -8.15 24.96
CA THR A 372 -30.83 -9.02 24.13
C THR A 372 -31.47 -9.19 22.77
N VAL A 373 -30.66 -9.08 21.72
CA VAL A 373 -31.00 -9.46 20.34
C VAL A 373 -30.07 -10.58 19.95
N THR A 374 -30.59 -11.78 19.68
CA THR A 374 -29.80 -12.90 19.16
C THR A 374 -29.93 -12.95 17.65
N VAL A 375 -28.80 -12.94 16.96
CA VAL A 375 -28.71 -13.04 15.50
C VAL A 375 -28.00 -14.35 15.16
N THR A 376 -28.60 -15.17 14.31
CA THR A 376 -27.94 -16.31 13.69
C THR A 376 -27.55 -15.90 12.28
N MET A 377 -26.27 -16.01 11.97
CA MET A 377 -25.75 -15.75 10.63
C MET A 377 -25.44 -17.09 9.95
N ASP A 378 -25.81 -17.19 8.68
CA ASP A 378 -25.31 -18.26 7.82
C ASP A 378 -24.30 -17.68 6.85
N ALA A 379 -23.18 -18.38 6.73
CA ALA A 379 -22.26 -18.20 5.63
C ALA A 379 -23.04 -18.60 4.39
N GLY A 380 -23.43 -17.65 3.55
CA GLY A 380 -24.20 -17.96 2.33
C GLY A 380 -23.45 -18.91 1.41
N THR A 381 -24.08 -19.24 0.28
CA THR A 381 -23.41 -20.00 -0.78
C THR A 381 -22.42 -19.14 -1.56
N LEU A 382 -21.36 -19.82 -2.03
CA LEU A 382 -20.42 -19.36 -3.06
C LEU A 382 -21.11 -18.83 -4.32
#